data_AF-A0A2E2WHF9-F1
#
_entry.id   AF-A0A2E2WHF9-F1
#
_cell.length_a   1.000
_cell.length_b   1.000
_cell.length_c   1.000
_cell.angle_alpha   90.00
_cell.angle_beta   90.00
_cell.angle_gamma   90.00
#
_symmetry.space_group_name_H-M   'P 1'
#
loop_
_entity.id
_entity.type
_entity.pdbx_description
1 polymer ?
#
loop_
_entity_poly.entity_id
_entity_poly.type
_entity_poly.pdbx_seq_one_letter_code
_entity_poly.pdbx_strand_id
1 'polypeptide(L)' 'MEQKDMERVFTRLFSTDDGQRALSYLQVMTFQRAHGPNVSDEQLRYAEGQRSLVATILRMIDRGRGGSF' A
#
# COMPACT_ATOMS: atom_id res chain seq x y z
N MET A 1 -3.62 19.88 2.99
CA MET A 1 -2.25 19.32 2.97
C MET A 1 -1.89 19.07 1.52
N GLU A 2 -0.71 19.48 1.08
CA GLU A 2 -0.30 19.22 -0.31
C GLU A 2 0.14 17.76 -0.48
N GLN A 3 -0.11 17.20 -1.67
CA GLN A 3 0.22 15.82 -2.00
C GLN A 3 1.72 15.51 -1.79
N LYS A 4 2.61 16.45 -2.16
CA LYS A 4 4.07 16.31 -2.01
C LYS A 4 4.51 16.21 -0.55
N ASP A 5 3.83 16.93 0.35
CA ASP A 5 4.13 16.85 1.78
C ASP A 5 3.81 15.46 2.31
N MET A 6 2.69 14.88 1.87
CA MET A 6 2.34 13.51 2.24
C MET A 6 3.33 12.49 1.67
N GLU A 7 3.73 12.62 0.41
CA GLU A 7 4.75 11.74 -0.19
C GLU A 7 6.05 11.72 0.64
N ARG A 8 6.51 12.88 1.12
CA ARG A 8 7.66 12.97 2.04
C ARG A 8 7.40 12.33 3.41
N VAL A 9 6.22 12.55 3.98
CA VAL A 9 5.82 11.95 5.28
C VAL A 9 5.80 10.43 5.19
N PHE A 10 5.14 9.88 4.17
CA PHE A 10 5.07 8.44 3.92
C PHE A 10 6.47 7.86 3.68
N THR A 11 7.29 8.51 2.87
CA THR A 11 8.67 8.08 2.63
C THR A 11 9.48 7.98 3.92
N ARG A 12 9.45 9.03 4.77
CA ARG A 12 10.18 9.05 6.04
C ARG A 12 9.66 8.03 7.04
N LEU A 13 8.34 7.87 7.14
CA LEU A 13 7.74 6.89 8.06
C LEU A 13 8.18 5.47 7.69
N PHE A 14 8.03 5.13 6.41
CA PHE A 14 8.33 3.80 5.90
C PHE A 14 9.82 3.57 5.64
N SER A 15 10.72 4.53 5.85
CA SER A 15 12.17 4.29 5.80
C SER A 15 12.77 3.71 7.09
N THR A 16 11.98 3.63 8.15
CA THR A 16 12.38 3.00 9.44
C THR A 16 12.22 1.48 9.39
N ASP A 17 12.93 0.75 10.24
CA ASP A 17 12.85 -0.71 10.32
C ASP A 17 11.41 -1.19 10.60
N ASP A 18 10.76 -0.60 11.61
CA ASP A 18 9.38 -0.96 11.94
C ASP A 18 8.38 -0.49 10.86
N GLY A 19 8.66 0.64 10.19
CA GLY A 19 7.92 1.06 9.02
C GLY A 19 7.98 0.01 7.91
N GLN A 20 9.16 -0.48 7.57
CA GLN A 20 9.34 -1.53 6.57
C GLN A 20 8.63 -2.83 6.95
N ARG A 21 8.65 -3.22 8.24
CA ARG A 21 7.88 -4.38 8.75
C ARG A 21 6.38 -4.19 8.58
N ALA A 22 5.85 -3.02 8.97
CA ALA A 22 4.43 -2.70 8.80
C ALA A 22 4.02 -2.70 7.32
N LEU A 23 4.83 -2.12 6.44
CA LEU A 23 4.57 -2.09 5.00
C LEU A 23 4.58 -3.50 4.39
N SER A 24 5.53 -4.34 4.81
CA SER A 24 5.60 -5.73 4.39
C SER A 24 4.37 -6.52 4.83
N TYR A 25 3.93 -6.33 6.08
CA TYR A 25 2.72 -6.95 6.61
C TYR A 25 1.46 -6.54 5.82
N LEU A 26 1.31 -5.25 5.50
CA LEU A 26 0.20 -4.75 4.67
C LEU A 26 0.20 -5.36 3.26
N GLN A 27 1.38 -5.52 2.64
CA GLN A 27 1.49 -6.17 1.34
C GLN A 27 1.07 -7.64 1.38
N VAL A 28 1.49 -8.40 2.40
CA VAL A 28 1.06 -9.80 2.60
C VAL A 28 -0.46 -9.88 2.77
N MET A 29 -1.03 -9.03 3.63
CA MET A 29 -2.47 -9.03 3.91
C MET A 29 -3.34 -8.74 2.67
N THR A 30 -2.83 -7.97 1.71
CA THR A 30 -3.63 -7.44 0.60
C THR A 30 -3.33 -8.10 -0.74
N PHE A 31 -2.06 -8.31 -1.09
CA PHE A 31 -1.66 -8.88 -2.38
C PHE A 31 -1.56 -10.41 -2.35
N GLN A 32 -1.21 -11.01 -1.22
CA GLN A 32 -0.99 -12.46 -1.12
C GLN A 32 -2.22 -13.23 -0.62
N ARG A 33 -3.37 -12.55 -0.48
CA ARG A 33 -4.61 -13.18 -0.04
C ARG A 33 -5.26 -13.97 -1.17
N ALA A 34 -5.32 -15.29 -1.02
CA ALA A 34 -6.12 -16.16 -1.89
C ALA A 34 -7.58 -16.17 -1.45
N HIS A 35 -8.49 -16.12 -2.43
CA HIS A 35 -9.92 -16.30 -2.21
C HIS A 35 -10.35 -17.65 -2.78
N GLY A 36 -11.22 -18.35 -2.04
CA GLY A 36 -11.83 -19.58 -2.52
C GLY A 36 -12.86 -19.32 -3.63
N PRO A 37 -13.29 -20.37 -4.34
CA PRO A 37 -14.18 -20.24 -5.50
C PRO A 37 -15.57 -19.67 -5.16
N ASN A 38 -15.98 -19.72 -3.90
CA ASN A 38 -17.29 -19.25 -3.44
C ASN A 38 -17.27 -17.83 -2.84
N VAL A 39 -16.18 -17.08 -3.05
CA VAL A 39 -16.08 -15.68 -2.59
C VAL A 39 -17.11 -14.82 -3.31
N SER A 40 -17.77 -13.92 -2.60
CA SER A 40 -18.75 -13.03 -3.22
C SER A 40 -18.08 -11.89 -3.98
N ASP A 41 -18.81 -11.31 -4.93
CA ASP A 41 -18.37 -10.12 -5.67
C ASP A 41 -18.05 -8.94 -4.74
N GLU A 42 -18.86 -8.73 -3.70
CA GLU A 42 -18.65 -7.66 -2.72
C GLU A 42 -17.33 -7.85 -1.98
N GLN A 43 -17.02 -9.10 -1.60
CA GLN A 43 -15.75 -9.43 -0.93
C GLN A 43 -14.55 -9.22 -1.86
N LEU A 44 -14.68 -9.58 -3.14
CA LEU A 44 -13.64 -9.33 -4.14
C LEU A 44 -13.40 -7.83 -4.37
N ARG A 45 -14.46 -7.04 -4.50
CA ARG A 45 -14.36 -5.58 -4.65
C ARG A 45 -13.76 -4.93 -3.42
N TYR A 46 -14.12 -5.39 -2.22
CA TYR A 46 -13.52 -4.93 -0.98
C TYR A 46 -12.02 -5.23 -0.93
N ALA A 47 -11.62 -6.45 -1.27
CA ALA A 47 -10.21 -6.83 -1.34
C ALA A 47 -9.44 -5.99 -2.37
N GLU A 48 -10.05 -5.69 -3.51
CA GLU A 48 -9.44 -4.82 -4.52
C GLU A 48 -9.29 -3.38 -4.03
N GLY A 49 -10.26 -2.86 -3.29
CA GLY A 49 -10.15 -1.56 -2.60
C GLY A 49 -8.95 -1.52 -1.65
N GLN A 50 -8.71 -2.61 -0.89
CA GLN A 50 -7.55 -2.72 -0.01
C GLN A 50 -6.23 -2.74 -0.81
N ARG A 51 -6.15 -3.48 -1.92
CA ARG A 51 -4.96 -3.50 -2.79
C ARG A 51 -4.67 -2.13 -3.39
N SER A 52 -5.70 -1.45 -3.88
CA SER A 52 -5.58 -0.10 -4.45
C SER A 52 -5.05 0.92 -3.42
N LEU A 53 -5.50 0.81 -2.16
CA LEU A 53 -5.00 1.64 -1.07
C LEU A 53 -3.50 1.38 -0.79
N VAL A 54 -3.09 0.12 -0.63
CA VAL A 54 -1.68 -0.21 -0.37
C VAL A 54 -0.80 0.16 -1.57
N ALA A 55 -1.26 -0.07 -2.81
CA ALA A 55 -0.56 0.39 -4.00
C ALA A 55 -0.40 1.92 -4.04
N THR A 56 -1.37 2.67 -3.53
CA THR A 56 -1.27 4.13 -3.42
C THR A 56 -0.20 4.55 -2.41
N ILE A 57 -0.12 3.87 -1.26
CA ILE A 57 0.95 4.09 -0.28
C ILE A 57 2.33 3.83 -0.91
N LEU A 58 2.48 2.72 -1.63
CA LEU A 58 3.73 2.38 -2.33
C LEU A 58 4.12 3.47 -3.35
N ARG A 59 3.16 3.96 -4.16
CA ARG A 59 3.40 5.07 -5.08
C ARG A 59 3.79 6.37 -4.38
N MET A 60 3.22 6.68 -3.22
CA MET A 60 3.59 7.87 -2.45
C MET A 60 5.04 7.78 -1.94
N ILE A 61 5.45 6.59 -1.47
CA ILE A 61 6.82 6.33 -1.03
C ILE A 61 7.80 6.47 -2.20
N ASP A 62 7.46 5.90 -3.35
CA ASP A 62 8.32 5.94 -4.54
C ASP A 62 8.52 7.36 -5.06
N ARG A 63 7.44 8.13 -5.19
CA ARG A 63 7.50 9.55 -5.58
C ARG A 63 8.27 10.41 -4.58
N GLY A 64 8.09 10.17 -3.28
CA GLY A 64 8.80 10.90 -2.24
C GLY A 64 10.30 10.59 -2.18
N ARG A 65 10.75 9.46 -2.73
CA ARG A 65 12.18 9.13 -2.92
C ARG A 65 12.80 9.81 -4.15
N GLY A 66 12.01 10.42 -5.02
CA GLY A 66 12.46 11.04 -6.26
C GLY A 66 12.42 10.12 -7.49
N GLY A 67 11.62 9.04 -7.46
CA GLY A 67 11.48 8.10 -8.57
C GLY A 67 10.99 8.76 -9.87
N SER A 68 11.83 8.71 -10.90
CA SER A 68 11.41 8.79 -12.30
C SER A 68 10.92 7.41 -12.73
N PHE A 69 9.74 7.36 -13.36
CA PHE A 69 9.15 6.15 -13.92
C PHE A 69 10.04 5.49 -14.97
#